data_AF-A0A0C2ICR4-F1
#
_entry.id   AF-A0A0C2ICR4-F1
#
_cell.length_a   1.000
_cell.length_b   1.000
_cell.length_c   1.000
_cell.angle_alpha   90.00
_cell.angle_beta   90.00
_cell.angle_gamma   90.00
#
_symmetry.space_group_name_H-M   'P 1'
#
loop_
_entity.id
_entity.type
_entity.pdbx_description
1 polymer ?
#
loop_
_entity_poly.entity_id
_entity_poly.type
_entity_poly.pdbx_seq_one_letter_code
_entity_poly.pdbx_strand_id
1 'polypeptide(L)'
;MLIRLKLLEDIEFIVTKFFELSKVLVKRHIYMFKDTTFIVQLSKIWTGLLHKSRNKFQITNYVHLFYLSAIFSIDISRKLMAVCNGSDKFVVTQNMKDRLYIIYLSLIVFPVIRNKEKIWICDFLTELNVSFGKYLQKYSLKDHTIENQFLIIRYYIKSLVTLDIRNSWGEDEIITDFIERLPLYPAHSNLYY
;
A
#
# COMPACT_ATOMS: atom_id res chain seq x y z
N MET A 1 -20.51 8.31 0.83
CA MET A 1 -21.46 9.34 1.29
C MET A 1 -20.88 10.25 2.37
N LEU A 2 -20.40 9.73 3.50
CA LEU A 2 -19.91 10.55 4.63
C LEU A 2 -18.86 11.61 4.28
N ILE A 3 -17.85 11.26 3.46
CA ILE A 3 -16.81 12.22 3.03
C ILE A 3 -17.38 13.30 2.11
N ARG A 4 -18.28 12.92 1.20
CA ARG A 4 -18.89 13.84 0.20
C ARG A 4 -19.86 14.83 0.85
N LEU A 5 -20.51 14.44 1.94
CA LEU A 5 -21.48 15.26 2.66
C LEU A 5 -20.85 16.20 3.69
N LYS A 6 -19.51 16.23 3.81
CA LYS A 6 -18.79 17.02 4.83
C LYS A 6 -19.23 16.76 6.28
N LEU A 7 -19.98 15.69 6.55
CA LEU A 7 -20.46 15.35 7.91
C LEU A 7 -19.31 15.12 8.91
N LEU A 8 -18.12 14.80 8.41
CA LEU A 8 -16.90 14.67 9.22
C LEU A 8 -16.18 16.03 9.46
N GLU A 9 -16.69 17.13 8.94
CA GLU A 9 -16.14 18.48 9.12
C GLU A 9 -16.81 19.24 10.26
N ASP A 10 -18.06 18.91 10.58
CA ASP A 10 -18.87 19.58 11.61
C ASP A 10 -18.92 18.82 12.94
N ILE A 11 -18.62 17.52 12.92
CA ILE A 11 -18.52 16.70 14.13
C ILE A 11 -17.05 16.68 14.55
N GLU A 12 -16.77 16.95 15.84
CA GLU A 12 -15.45 16.76 16.45
C GLU A 12 -15.08 15.27 16.37
N PHE A 13 -14.52 14.89 15.22
CA PHE A 13 -14.19 13.52 14.92
C PHE A 13 -12.88 13.17 15.63
N ILE A 14 -12.99 12.46 16.74
CA ILE A 14 -11.83 12.02 17.54
C ILE A 14 -11.11 10.90 16.78
N VAL A 15 -10.18 11.27 15.90
CA VAL A 15 -9.45 10.33 15.03
C VAL A 15 -8.76 9.23 15.83
N THR A 16 -8.28 9.53 17.04
CA THR A 16 -7.65 8.55 17.94
C THR A 16 -8.61 7.43 18.35
N LYS A 17 -9.87 7.76 18.68
CA LYS A 17 -10.89 6.74 19.00
C LYS A 17 -11.22 5.89 17.79
N PHE A 18 -11.28 6.52 16.61
CA PHE A 18 -11.47 5.81 15.35
C PHE A 18 -10.29 4.88 15.02
N PHE A 19 -9.06 5.27 15.35
CA PHE A 19 -7.88 4.42 15.24
C PHE A 19 -7.97 3.20 16.16
N GLU A 20 -8.37 3.37 17.41
CA GLU A 20 -8.59 2.24 18.32
C GLU A 20 -9.68 1.29 17.81
N LEU A 21 -10.79 1.82 17.27
CA LEU A 21 -11.80 0.99 16.61
C LEU A 21 -11.23 0.25 15.39
N SER A 22 -10.42 0.93 14.57
CA SER A 22 -9.77 0.34 13.40
C SER A 22 -8.89 -0.85 13.79
N LYS A 23 -8.13 -0.73 14.89
CA LYS A 23 -7.32 -1.84 15.43
C LYS A 23 -8.16 -3.05 15.79
N VAL A 24 -9.30 -2.85 16.45
CA VAL A 24 -10.23 -3.94 16.81
C VAL A 24 -10.76 -4.63 15.56
N LEU A 25 -11.14 -3.86 14.53
CA LEU A 25 -11.63 -4.40 13.27
C LEU A 25 -10.56 -5.20 12.52
N VAL A 26 -9.33 -4.70 12.44
CA VAL A 26 -8.20 -5.41 11.81
C VAL A 26 -7.88 -6.69 12.59
N LYS A 27 -7.81 -6.64 13.93
CA LYS A 27 -7.62 -7.84 14.76
C LYS A 27 -8.70 -8.88 14.50
N ARG A 28 -9.97 -8.46 14.46
CA ARG A 28 -11.08 -9.37 14.15
C ARG A 28 -10.94 -9.97 12.75
N HIS A 29 -10.51 -9.19 11.77
CA HIS A 29 -10.24 -9.69 10.42
C HIS A 29 -9.14 -10.76 10.43
N ILE A 30 -8.03 -10.53 11.14
CA ILE A 30 -6.93 -11.51 11.32
C ILE A 30 -7.46 -12.81 11.93
N TYR A 31 -8.22 -12.74 13.03
CA TYR A 31 -8.65 -13.96 13.74
C TYR A 31 -9.79 -14.71 13.08
N MET A 32 -10.68 -14.03 12.36
CA MET A 32 -11.89 -14.64 11.81
C MET A 32 -11.85 -14.83 10.29
N PHE A 33 -10.86 -14.29 9.57
CA PHE A 33 -10.82 -14.22 8.11
C PHE A 33 -12.14 -13.68 7.50
N LYS A 34 -12.83 -12.79 8.22
CA LYS A 34 -14.17 -12.31 7.85
C LYS A 34 -14.13 -11.00 7.07
N ASP A 35 -15.04 -10.95 6.08
CA ASP A 35 -15.47 -9.82 5.24
C ASP A 35 -14.42 -8.72 5.01
N THR A 36 -13.63 -8.92 3.96
CA THR A 36 -12.67 -7.94 3.43
C THR A 36 -13.34 -6.64 2.96
N THR A 37 -14.66 -6.59 2.79
CA THR A 37 -15.39 -5.40 2.29
C THR A 37 -15.38 -4.27 3.31
N PHE A 38 -15.49 -4.59 4.60
CA PHE A 38 -15.38 -3.58 5.65
C PHE A 38 -13.99 -2.94 5.69
N ILE A 39 -12.93 -3.73 5.53
CA ILE A 39 -11.56 -3.21 5.49
C ILE A 39 -11.35 -2.28 4.29
N VAL A 40 -11.93 -2.61 3.13
CA VAL A 40 -11.92 -1.73 1.94
C VAL A 40 -12.58 -0.37 2.25
N GLN A 41 -13.72 -0.36 2.95
CA GLN A 41 -14.35 0.90 3.37
C GLN A 41 -13.48 1.64 4.39
N LEU A 42 -12.86 0.92 5.32
CA LEU A 42 -11.96 1.48 6.31
C LEU A 42 -10.74 2.16 5.66
N SER A 43 -10.15 1.55 4.64
CA SER A 43 -9.09 2.14 3.80
C SER A 43 -9.52 3.47 3.18
N LYS A 44 -10.73 3.53 2.62
CA LYS A 44 -11.27 4.77 2.03
C LYS A 44 -11.45 5.87 3.09
N ILE A 45 -11.94 5.53 4.29
CA ILE A 45 -12.07 6.49 5.39
C ILE A 45 -10.69 7.01 5.81
N TRP A 46 -9.73 6.13 6.06
CA TRP A 46 -8.36 6.52 6.43
C TRP A 46 -7.69 7.41 5.39
N THR A 47 -7.91 7.13 4.12
CA THR A 47 -7.39 7.99 3.04
C THR A 47 -7.95 9.40 3.15
N GLY A 48 -9.27 9.53 3.36
CA GLY A 48 -9.89 10.83 3.57
C GLY A 48 -9.39 11.53 4.84
N LEU A 49 -9.16 10.79 5.93
CA LEU A 49 -8.65 11.35 7.18
C LEU A 49 -7.22 11.88 7.04
N LEU A 50 -6.34 11.15 6.35
CA LEU A 50 -4.94 11.52 6.15
C LEU A 50 -4.75 12.73 5.24
N HIS A 51 -5.69 12.98 4.31
CA HIS A 51 -5.60 14.10 3.36
C HIS A 51 -6.28 15.39 3.87
N LYS A 52 -7.10 15.32 4.92
CA LYS A 52 -7.83 16.49 5.42
C LYS A 52 -6.95 17.32 6.36
N SER A 53 -6.71 18.58 5.99
CA SER A 53 -5.87 19.54 6.74
C SER A 53 -6.30 19.81 8.18
N ARG A 54 -7.59 19.61 8.50
CA ARG A 54 -8.11 19.78 9.88
C ARG A 54 -7.87 18.59 10.79
N ASN A 55 -7.59 17.40 10.23
CA ASN A 55 -7.34 16.20 11.02
C ASN A 55 -5.84 16.08 11.30
N LYS A 56 -5.43 16.36 12.54
CA LYS A 56 -4.03 16.25 12.99
C LYS A 56 -3.57 14.81 13.23
N PHE A 57 -4.16 13.82 12.56
CA PHE A 57 -3.71 12.44 12.77
C PHE A 57 -2.31 12.27 12.24
N GLN A 58 -1.37 12.08 13.16
CA GLN A 58 0.04 11.86 12.85
C GLN A 58 0.38 10.38 13.08
N ILE A 59 1.11 9.81 12.15
CA ILE A 59 1.70 8.47 12.31
C ILE A 59 2.93 8.63 13.21
N THR A 60 2.69 8.65 14.53
CA THR A 60 3.73 8.95 15.53
C THR A 60 4.49 7.72 16.00
N ASN A 61 3.98 6.51 15.73
CA ASN A 61 4.59 5.28 16.17
C ASN A 61 4.37 4.15 15.15
N TYR A 62 5.13 3.06 15.30
CA TYR A 62 5.03 1.90 14.43
C TYR A 62 3.68 1.19 14.51
N VAL A 63 2.92 1.34 15.61
CA VAL A 63 1.59 0.72 15.75
C VAL A 63 0.64 1.38 14.74
N HIS A 64 0.63 2.71 14.67
CA HIS A 64 -0.13 3.47 13.68
C HIS A 64 0.23 3.02 12.27
N LEU A 65 1.54 2.95 12.01
CA LEU A 65 2.10 2.56 10.73
C LEU A 65 1.64 1.16 10.32
N PHE A 66 1.79 0.16 11.18
CA PHE A 66 1.47 -1.24 10.84
C PHE A 66 -0.02 -1.48 10.63
N TYR A 67 -0.88 -0.91 11.47
CA TYR A 67 -2.33 -1.05 11.28
C TYR A 67 -2.80 -0.36 10.00
N LEU A 68 -2.30 0.83 9.69
CA LEU A 68 -2.63 1.51 8.44
C LEU A 68 -2.10 0.74 7.23
N SER A 69 -0.87 0.22 7.29
CA SER A 69 -0.32 -0.61 6.23
C SER A 69 -1.13 -1.87 6.01
N ALA A 70 -1.59 -2.56 7.05
CA ALA A 70 -2.47 -3.73 6.90
C ALA A 70 -3.76 -3.37 6.15
N ILE A 71 -4.43 -2.30 6.58
CA ILE A 71 -5.68 -1.81 5.98
C ILE A 71 -5.47 -1.48 4.50
N PHE A 72 -4.39 -0.77 4.18
CA PHE A 72 -4.09 -0.39 2.81
C PHE A 72 -3.63 -1.56 1.96
N SER A 73 -2.85 -2.50 2.50
CA SER A 73 -2.44 -3.70 1.79
C SER A 73 -3.65 -4.50 1.34
N ILE A 74 -4.61 -4.76 2.24
CA ILE A 74 -5.84 -5.50 1.90
C ILE A 74 -6.62 -4.82 0.76
N ASP A 75 -6.82 -3.50 0.83
CA ASP A 75 -7.54 -2.76 -0.22
C ASP A 75 -6.79 -2.77 -1.56
N ILE A 76 -5.46 -2.61 -1.55
CA ILE A 76 -4.65 -2.60 -2.78
C ILE A 76 -4.56 -4.00 -3.39
N SER A 77 -4.33 -5.05 -2.59
CA SER A 77 -4.32 -6.44 -3.05
C SER A 77 -5.61 -6.78 -3.79
N ARG A 78 -6.76 -6.42 -3.20
CA ARG A 78 -8.07 -6.65 -3.84
C ARG A 78 -8.22 -5.90 -5.16
N LYS A 79 -7.76 -4.66 -5.23
CA LYS A 79 -7.78 -3.88 -6.49
C LYS A 79 -6.89 -4.52 -7.56
N LEU A 80 -5.67 -4.91 -7.21
CA LEU A 80 -4.77 -5.59 -8.13
C LEU A 80 -5.38 -6.91 -8.64
N MET A 81 -5.98 -7.69 -7.74
CA MET A 81 -6.66 -8.93 -8.13
C MET A 81 -7.87 -8.69 -9.03
N ALA A 82 -8.67 -7.64 -8.77
CA ALA A 82 -9.77 -7.25 -9.66
C ALA A 82 -9.26 -6.88 -11.07
N VAL A 83 -8.16 -6.12 -11.14
CA VAL A 83 -7.50 -5.79 -12.40
C VAL A 83 -7.02 -7.05 -13.10
N CYS A 84 -6.32 -7.95 -12.40
CA CYS A 84 -5.88 -9.24 -12.93
C CYS A 84 -7.04 -10.11 -13.43
N ASN A 85 -8.24 -9.99 -12.85
CA ASN A 85 -9.44 -10.68 -13.32
C ASN A 85 -10.16 -9.96 -14.48
N GLY A 86 -9.66 -8.80 -14.92
CA GLY A 86 -10.23 -8.00 -16.00
C GLY A 86 -11.46 -7.18 -15.60
N SER A 87 -11.76 -7.06 -14.30
CA SER A 87 -12.95 -6.34 -13.82
C SER A 87 -12.69 -4.87 -13.46
N ASP A 88 -11.43 -4.41 -13.48
CA ASP A 88 -11.05 -3.03 -13.16
C ASP A 88 -9.75 -2.61 -13.87
N LYS A 89 -9.37 -1.32 -13.76
CA LYS A 89 -8.09 -0.76 -14.23
C LYS A 89 -7.22 -0.31 -13.06
N PHE A 90 -5.93 -0.62 -13.11
CA PHE A 90 -5.00 -0.15 -12.08
C PHE A 90 -4.53 1.27 -12.37
N VAL A 91 -5.15 2.26 -11.71
CA VAL A 91 -4.77 3.67 -11.83
C VAL A 91 -4.03 4.14 -10.58
N VAL A 92 -2.76 4.53 -10.75
CA VAL A 92 -1.93 5.07 -9.67
C VAL A 92 -2.24 6.56 -9.45
N THR A 93 -3.25 6.81 -8.60
CA THR A 93 -3.63 8.16 -8.15
C THR A 93 -2.73 8.64 -7.01
N GLN A 94 -2.76 9.94 -6.67
CA GLN A 94 -2.00 10.47 -5.52
C GLN A 94 -2.34 9.72 -4.21
N ASN A 95 -3.62 9.49 -3.95
CA ASN A 95 -4.06 8.70 -2.79
C ASN A 95 -3.45 7.29 -2.78
N MET A 96 -3.28 6.67 -3.95
CA MET A 96 -2.62 5.36 -4.06
C MET A 96 -1.15 5.47 -3.70
N LYS A 97 -0.46 6.52 -4.17
CA LYS A 97 0.95 6.77 -3.85
C LYS A 97 1.17 6.90 -2.36
N ASP A 98 0.35 7.69 -1.67
CA ASP A 98 0.49 7.93 -0.24
C ASP A 98 0.28 6.65 0.58
N ARG A 99 -0.69 5.82 0.18
CA ARG A 99 -0.89 4.49 0.79
C ARG A 99 0.32 3.58 0.56
N LEU A 100 0.86 3.55 -0.66
CA LEU A 100 2.07 2.78 -0.97
C LEU A 100 3.29 3.29 -0.20
N TYR A 101 3.42 4.60 0.03
CA TYR A 101 4.49 5.14 0.88
C TYR A 101 4.35 4.70 2.33
N ILE A 102 3.14 4.68 2.89
CA ILE A 102 2.89 4.17 4.24
C ILE A 102 3.27 2.68 4.33
N ILE A 103 2.87 1.87 3.34
CA ILE A 103 3.25 0.45 3.26
C ILE A 103 4.77 0.28 3.10
N TYR A 104 5.40 1.08 2.25
CA TYR A 104 6.84 1.05 2.04
C TYR A 104 7.62 1.42 3.31
N LEU A 105 7.14 2.43 4.06
CA LEU A 105 7.72 2.79 5.35
C LEU A 105 7.56 1.65 6.36
N SER A 106 6.43 0.94 6.37
CA SER A 106 6.28 -0.29 7.17
C SER A 106 7.34 -1.33 6.83
N LEU A 107 7.64 -1.56 5.55
CA LEU A 107 8.69 -2.50 5.13
C LEU A 107 10.09 -2.04 5.57
N ILE A 108 10.37 -0.74 5.60
CA ILE A 108 11.64 -0.23 6.14
C ILE A 108 11.75 -0.47 7.65
N VAL A 109 10.67 -0.19 8.36
CA VAL A 109 10.63 -0.26 9.83
C VAL A 109 10.57 -1.72 10.32
N PHE A 110 10.00 -2.62 9.52
CA PHE A 110 9.73 -4.00 9.91
C PHE A 110 10.96 -4.76 10.47
N PRO A 111 12.13 -4.80 9.79
CA PRO A 111 13.30 -5.54 10.29
C PRO A 111 13.90 -4.96 11.58
N VAL A 112 13.72 -3.66 11.83
CA VAL A 112 14.22 -2.98 13.03
C VAL A 112 13.42 -3.41 14.25
N ILE A 113 12.13 -3.69 14.06
CA ILE A 113 11.22 -4.04 15.13
C ILE A 113 11.29 -5.54 15.40
N ARG A 114 12.21 -5.94 16.28
CA ARG A 114 12.44 -7.33 16.75
C ARG A 114 11.32 -7.86 17.67
N ASN A 115 10.04 -7.72 17.31
CA ASN A 115 8.94 -8.17 18.15
C ASN A 115 8.07 -9.23 17.45
N LYS A 116 8.01 -10.44 18.03
CA LYS A 116 7.18 -11.57 17.60
C LYS A 116 5.68 -11.24 17.53
N GLU A 117 5.21 -10.25 18.30
CA GLU A 117 3.81 -9.81 18.30
C GLU A 117 3.36 -9.17 16.98
N LYS A 118 4.27 -8.97 16.03
CA LYS A 118 4.01 -8.26 14.78
C LYS A 118 4.17 -9.14 13.54
N ILE A 119 4.28 -10.46 13.71
CA ILE A 119 4.32 -11.42 12.60
C ILE A 119 3.07 -11.31 11.71
N TRP A 120 1.92 -10.97 12.29
CA TRP A 120 0.65 -10.85 11.54
C TRP A 120 0.68 -9.82 10.41
N ILE A 121 1.54 -8.79 10.47
CA ILE A 121 1.63 -7.81 9.37
C ILE A 121 2.28 -8.42 8.13
N CYS A 122 3.16 -9.43 8.31
CA CYS A 122 3.79 -10.14 7.21
C CYS A 122 2.74 -10.73 6.29
N ASP A 123 1.69 -11.34 6.84
CA ASP A 123 0.65 -11.99 6.04
C ASP A 123 0.02 -11.02 5.04
N PHE A 124 -0.31 -9.80 5.49
CA PHE A 124 -0.87 -8.76 4.63
C PHE A 124 0.12 -8.18 3.63
N LEU A 125 1.39 -8.03 4.02
CA LEU A 125 2.43 -7.52 3.12
C LEU A 125 2.82 -8.56 2.06
N THR A 126 2.85 -9.84 2.44
CA THR A 126 3.07 -10.97 1.54
C THR A 126 1.91 -11.12 0.56
N GLU A 127 0.65 -11.02 1.02
CA GLU A 127 -0.52 -11.05 0.13
C GLU A 127 -0.46 -9.91 -0.91
N LEU A 128 -0.05 -8.72 -0.48
CA LEU A 128 0.14 -7.59 -1.38
C LEU A 128 1.28 -7.82 -2.37
N ASN A 129 2.42 -8.35 -1.91
CA ASN A 129 3.52 -8.71 -2.80
C ASN A 129 3.08 -9.74 -3.86
N VAL A 130 2.38 -10.81 -3.46
CA VAL A 130 1.82 -11.80 -4.39
C VAL A 130 0.87 -11.17 -5.40
N SER A 131 0.02 -10.23 -4.96
CA SER A 131 -0.91 -9.53 -5.83
C SER A 131 -0.18 -8.64 -6.84
N PHE A 132 0.90 -7.97 -6.43
CA PHE A 132 1.75 -7.20 -7.34
C PHE A 132 2.52 -8.09 -8.31
N GLY A 133 3.06 -9.23 -7.87
CA GLY A 133 3.76 -10.18 -8.74
C GLY A 133 2.84 -10.65 -9.88
N LYS A 134 1.60 -11.04 -9.55
CA LYS A 134 0.58 -11.38 -10.55
C LYS A 134 0.27 -10.23 -11.50
N TYR A 135 0.17 -9.02 -10.98
CA TYR A 135 -0.07 -7.83 -11.79
C TYR A 135 1.07 -7.57 -12.77
N LEU A 136 2.32 -7.63 -12.29
CA LEU A 136 3.52 -7.41 -13.09
C LEU A 136 3.70 -8.46 -14.18
N GLN A 137 3.34 -9.72 -13.92
CA GLN A 137 3.35 -10.78 -14.94
C GLN A 137 2.33 -10.55 -16.05
N LYS A 138 1.16 -10.02 -15.70
CA LYS A 138 0.04 -9.89 -16.64
C LYS A 138 0.03 -8.56 -17.41
N TYR A 139 0.55 -7.49 -16.82
CA TYR A 139 0.46 -6.14 -17.36
C TYR A 139 1.84 -5.52 -17.56
N SER A 140 2.01 -4.87 -18.70
CA SER A 140 3.21 -4.07 -18.93
C SER A 140 3.20 -2.82 -18.05
N LEU A 141 4.34 -2.51 -17.43
CA LEU A 141 4.53 -1.24 -16.73
C LEU A 141 4.57 -0.03 -17.67
N LYS A 142 4.69 -0.25 -18.98
CA LYS A 142 4.80 0.82 -20.00
C LYS A 142 3.58 1.74 -20.06
N ASP A 143 2.43 1.28 -19.57
CA ASP A 143 1.19 2.08 -19.51
C ASP A 143 1.18 3.11 -18.36
N HIS A 144 2.17 3.08 -17.47
CA HIS A 144 2.33 4.01 -16.36
C HIS A 144 3.37 5.09 -16.64
N THR A 145 3.24 6.24 -15.99
CA THR A 145 4.35 7.22 -15.97
C THR A 145 5.57 6.63 -15.28
N ILE A 146 6.77 7.12 -15.61
CA ILE A 146 8.03 6.58 -15.08
C ILE A 146 8.08 6.63 -13.54
N GLU A 147 7.51 7.66 -12.92
CA GLU A 147 7.43 7.80 -11.46
C GLU A 147 6.53 6.73 -10.84
N ASN A 148 5.42 6.40 -11.51
CA ASN A 148 4.52 5.35 -11.05
C ASN A 148 5.16 3.96 -11.21
N GLN A 149 5.88 3.73 -12.32
CA GLN A 149 6.65 2.50 -12.52
C GLN A 149 7.69 2.33 -11.41
N PHE A 150 8.46 3.40 -11.14
CA PHE A 150 9.48 3.40 -10.10
C PHE A 150 8.88 3.12 -8.72
N LEU A 151 7.74 3.72 -8.38
CA LEU A 151 7.06 3.46 -7.11
C LEU A 151 6.65 1.99 -6.96
N ILE A 152 6.06 1.40 -7.99
CA ILE A 152 5.62 -0.01 -7.99
C ILE A 152 6.82 -0.93 -7.82
N ILE A 153 7.86 -0.77 -8.65
CA ILE A 153 9.07 -1.60 -8.61
C ILE A 153 9.81 -1.45 -7.27
N ARG A 154 9.95 -0.22 -6.77
CA ARG A 154 10.59 0.05 -5.47
C ARG A 154 9.85 -0.62 -4.32
N TYR A 155 8.52 -0.55 -4.30
CA TYR A 155 7.73 -1.29 -3.32
C TYR A 155 7.98 -2.80 -3.48
N TYR A 156 7.88 -3.32 -4.70
CA TYR A 156 7.97 -4.74 -5.01
C TYR A 156 9.29 -5.35 -4.54
N ILE A 157 10.42 -4.79 -5.01
CA ILE A 157 11.77 -5.22 -4.60
C ILE A 157 11.94 -5.13 -3.09
N LYS A 158 11.49 -4.02 -2.47
CA LYS A 158 11.62 -3.86 -1.02
C LYS A 158 10.83 -4.91 -0.26
N SER A 159 9.64 -5.28 -0.73
CA SER A 159 8.84 -6.33 -0.11
C SER A 159 9.49 -7.71 -0.22
N LEU A 160 10.07 -8.07 -1.37
CA LEU A 160 10.82 -9.31 -1.55
C LEU A 160 11.96 -9.44 -0.53
N VAL A 161 12.82 -8.43 -0.45
CA VAL A 161 13.99 -8.43 0.46
C VAL A 161 13.57 -8.42 1.92
N THR A 162 12.56 -7.63 2.28
CA THR A 162 12.15 -7.45 3.69
C THR A 162 11.46 -8.68 4.24
N LEU A 163 10.67 -9.36 3.41
CA LEU A 163 9.85 -10.50 3.80
C LEU A 163 10.53 -11.85 3.52
N ASP A 164 11.76 -11.84 2.98
CA ASP A 164 12.51 -13.03 2.54
C ASP A 164 11.69 -13.92 1.59
N ILE A 165 10.94 -13.27 0.68
CA ILE A 165 10.15 -13.97 -0.32
C ILE A 165 11.09 -14.38 -1.45
N ARG A 166 11.22 -15.68 -1.67
CA ARG A 166 11.99 -16.20 -2.80
C ARG A 166 11.28 -15.87 -4.11
N ASN A 167 11.98 -15.15 -5.00
CA ASN A 167 11.54 -14.94 -6.37
C ASN A 167 11.21 -16.29 -7.00
N SER A 168 9.95 -16.47 -7.41
CA SER A 168 9.50 -17.73 -8.00
C SER A 168 8.98 -17.58 -9.42
N TRP A 169 8.92 -16.36 -9.98
CA TRP A 169 8.11 -16.12 -11.17
C TRP A 169 8.69 -15.18 -12.24
N GLY A 170 9.92 -15.42 -12.72
CA GLY A 170 10.48 -14.66 -13.87
C GLY A 170 10.55 -13.15 -13.65
N GLU A 171 10.45 -12.71 -12.40
CA GLU A 171 10.38 -11.30 -11.99
C GLU A 171 11.67 -10.55 -12.32
N ASP A 172 12.78 -11.29 -12.44
CA ASP A 172 14.07 -10.77 -12.85
C ASP A 172 14.00 -10.15 -14.25
N GLU A 173 13.20 -10.70 -15.17
CA GLU A 173 13.02 -10.15 -16.53
C GLU A 173 12.29 -8.80 -16.47
N ILE A 174 11.24 -8.69 -15.64
CA ILE A 174 10.46 -7.45 -15.49
C ILE A 174 11.31 -6.35 -14.84
N ILE A 175 12.09 -6.72 -13.82
CA ILE A 175 13.01 -5.79 -13.15
C ILE A 175 14.13 -5.38 -14.12
N THR A 176 14.67 -6.31 -14.89
CA THR A 176 15.72 -6.05 -15.89
C THR A 176 15.20 -5.13 -16.99
N ASP A 177 14.04 -5.42 -17.60
CA ASP A 177 13.41 -4.54 -18.60
C ASP A 177 13.17 -3.13 -18.05
N PHE A 178 12.75 -3.00 -16.79
CA PHE A 178 12.59 -1.69 -16.16
C PHE A 178 13.94 -0.95 -16.02
N ILE A 179 14.98 -1.63 -15.52
CA ILE A 179 16.31 -1.05 -15.32
C ILE A 179 16.94 -0.63 -16.65
N GLU A 180 16.83 -1.46 -17.69
CA GLU A 180 17.36 -1.17 -19.02
C GLU A 180 16.67 0.03 -19.69
N ARG A 181 15.41 0.31 -19.32
CA ARG A 181 14.67 1.47 -19.80
C ARG A 181 15.01 2.77 -19.05
N LEU A 182 15.53 2.71 -17.82
CA LEU A 182 15.82 3.91 -17.01
C LEU A 182 16.72 4.94 -17.74
N PRO A 183 17.81 4.56 -18.43
CA PRO A 183 18.67 5.51 -19.15
C PRO A 183 17.97 6.23 -20.30
N LEU A 184 16.86 5.70 -20.83
CA LEU A 184 16.13 6.29 -21.96
C LEU A 184 15.25 7.48 -21.53
N TYR A 185 15.10 7.74 -20.23
CA TYR A 185 14.29 8.83 -19.72
C TYR A 185 15.17 10.06 -19.41
N PRO A 186 15.07 11.15 -20.21
CA PRO A 186 15.94 12.33 -20.11
C PRO A 186 15.70 13.21 -18.87
N ALA A 187 14.87 12.79 -17.91
CA ALA A 187 14.55 13.56 -16.72
C ALA A 187 15.68 13.61 -15.66
N HIS A 188 16.76 12.82 -15.84
CA HIS A 188 17.88 12.75 -14.89
C HIS A 188 19.22 13.26 -15.45
N SER A 189 19.30 13.70 -16.70
CA SER A 189 20.52 14.26 -17.29
C SER A 189 20.78 15.73 -16.93
N ASN A 190 19.82 16.43 -16.29
CA ASN A 190 19.96 17.86 -15.94
C ASN A 190 20.32 18.14 -14.47
N LEU A 191 20.69 17.14 -13.66
CA LEU A 191 21.17 17.34 -12.28
C LEU A 191 22.70 17.41 -12.16
N TYR A 192 23.41 17.43 -13.29
CA TYR A 192 24.86 17.62 -13.35
C TYR A 192 25.20 18.85 -14.17
N TYR A 193 24.86 20.05 -13.70
CA TYR A 193 25.54 21.31 -14.02
C TYR A 193 25.37 22.30 -12.88
#